data_AF-A0A1Y3BEG8-F1
#
_entry.id   AF-A0A1Y3BEG8-F1
#
_cell.length_a   1.000
_cell.length_b   1.000
_cell.length_c   1.000
_cell.angle_alpha   90.00
_cell.angle_beta   90.00
_cell.angle_gamma   90.00
#
_symmetry.space_group_name_H-M   'P 1'
#
loop_
_entity.id
_entity.type
_entity.pdbx_description
1 polymer ?
#
loop_
_entity_poly.entity_id
_entity_poly.type
_entity_poly.pdbx_seq_one_letter_code
_entity_poly.pdbx_strand_id
1 'polypeptide(L)'
;MNRSDVEIAREVKYREEYGNLPNHVTVINDSSPVGDNNPSFLKLKGQMIYFDCWKCISFLGAPNVANLDTLIKTGLYLNDLSMHDFSRDMVLAGQQQSAELKLALDQELRKSRQLEITIRKLDEERRRSDELLYQMISYYLQTKLNSLIFFLFIL
;
A
#
# COMPACT_ATOMS: atom_id res chain seq x y z
N MET A 1 51.43 38.08 -16.09
CA MET A 1 50.16 37.44 -15.70
C MET A 1 50.53 36.31 -14.76
N ASN A 2 50.20 36.45 -13.48
CA ASN A 2 50.64 35.49 -12.46
C ASN A 2 49.91 34.16 -12.66
N ARG A 3 50.51 33.06 -12.22
CA ARG A 3 49.93 31.71 -12.33
C ARG A 3 48.54 31.63 -11.68
N SER A 4 48.32 32.40 -10.62
CA SER A 4 47.03 32.59 -9.93
C SER A 4 45.96 33.23 -10.81
N ASP A 5 46.32 34.20 -11.65
CA ASP A 5 45.36 34.96 -12.46
C ASP A 5 44.78 34.09 -13.57
N VAL A 6 45.57 33.14 -14.08
CA VAL A 6 45.16 32.14 -15.07
C VAL A 6 44.20 31.12 -14.45
N GLU A 7 44.42 30.76 -13.19
CA GLU A 7 43.60 29.79 -12.45
C GLU A 7 42.25 30.41 -12.07
N ILE A 8 42.25 31.68 -11.64
CA ILE A 8 41.03 32.45 -11.39
C ILE A 8 40.24 32.65 -12.69
N ALA A 9 40.91 32.94 -13.81
CA ALA A 9 40.25 33.07 -15.11
C ALA A 9 39.64 31.74 -15.59
N ARG A 10 40.26 30.60 -15.27
CA ARG A 10 39.68 29.27 -15.56
C ARG A 10 38.49 28.98 -14.67
N GLU A 11 38.57 29.28 -13.38
CA GLU A 11 37.48 29.06 -12.43
C GLU A 11 36.25 29.92 -12.77
N VAL A 12 36.46 31.19 -13.14
CA VAL A 12 35.42 32.10 -13.62
C VAL A 12 34.80 31.58 -14.92
N LYS A 13 35.63 31.13 -15.87
CA LYS A 13 35.14 30.56 -17.14
C LYS A 13 34.36 29.26 -16.94
N TYR A 14 34.78 28.40 -16.01
CA TYR A 14 34.04 27.18 -15.64
C TYR A 14 32.69 27.51 -14.99
N ARG A 15 32.64 28.53 -14.13
CA ARG A 15 31.40 28.99 -13.48
C ARG A 15 30.44 29.67 -14.47
N GLU A 16 30.96 30.36 -15.48
CA GLU A 16 30.18 30.98 -16.55
C GLU A 16 29.68 29.95 -17.59
N GLU A 17 30.49 28.97 -17.99
CA GLU A 17 30.12 27.95 -18.99
C GLU A 17 29.27 26.80 -18.42
N TYR A 18 29.48 26.42 -17.14
CA TYR A 18 28.86 25.23 -16.54
C TYR A 18 28.13 25.50 -15.22
N GLY A 19 28.25 26.69 -14.63
CA GLY A 19 27.59 27.03 -13.36
C GLY A 19 26.08 27.21 -13.46
N ASN A 20 25.52 27.16 -14.66
CA ASN A 20 24.08 27.28 -14.93
C ASN A 20 23.45 25.98 -15.47
N LEU A 21 24.20 24.86 -15.45
CA LEU A 21 23.55 23.56 -15.57
C LEU A 21 22.62 23.43 -14.36
N PRO A 22 21.30 23.30 -14.56
CA PRO A 22 20.41 23.11 -13.42
C PRO A 22 20.95 21.90 -12.66
N ASN A 23 20.99 21.99 -11.33
CA ASN A 23 21.03 20.83 -10.47
C ASN A 23 19.75 20.03 -10.78
N HIS A 24 19.74 19.36 -11.92
CA HIS A 24 18.61 18.60 -12.40
C HIS A 24 18.66 17.32 -11.61
N VAL A 25 18.07 17.37 -10.43
CA VAL A 25 17.48 16.18 -9.84
C VAL A 25 16.51 15.68 -10.89
N THR A 26 16.96 14.72 -11.70
CA THR A 26 16.07 13.94 -12.54
C THR A 26 15.26 13.12 -11.56
N VAL A 27 14.15 13.72 -11.09
CA VAL A 27 13.03 12.96 -10.59
C VAL A 27 12.57 12.19 -11.81
N ILE A 28 13.10 10.98 -11.97
CA ILE A 28 12.50 9.98 -12.82
C ILE A 28 11.15 9.72 -12.16
N ASN A 29 10.14 10.49 -12.58
CA ASN A 29 8.76 10.24 -12.22
C ASN A 29 8.46 8.83 -12.71
N ASP A 30 8.04 7.96 -11.80
CA ASP A 30 7.62 6.59 -12.09
C ASP A 30 6.34 6.62 -12.94
N SER A 31 6.51 6.85 -14.24
CA SER A 31 5.50 6.62 -15.26
C SER A 31 6.07 5.69 -16.32
N SER A 32 6.31 4.44 -15.93
CA SER A 32 6.36 3.35 -16.91
C SER A 32 5.56 2.15 -16.42
N PRO A 33 4.85 1.50 -17.36
CA PRO A 33 3.71 0.67 -17.08
C PRO A 33 4.14 -0.64 -16.44
N VAL A 34 3.21 -1.16 -15.64
CA VAL A 34 3.14 -2.54 -15.20
C VAL A 34 3.49 -3.48 -16.36
N GLY A 35 4.54 -4.27 -16.20
CA GLY A 35 4.82 -5.46 -17.02
C GLY A 35 5.99 -5.32 -17.99
N ASP A 36 7.18 -5.73 -17.56
CA ASP A 36 8.18 -6.26 -18.50
C ASP A 36 8.89 -7.46 -17.86
N ASN A 37 8.65 -8.64 -18.45
CA ASN A 37 9.15 -9.95 -18.04
C ASN A 37 10.48 -10.25 -18.75
N ASN A 38 11.45 -9.35 -18.68
CA ASN A 38 12.73 -9.46 -19.36
C ASN A 38 13.90 -9.27 -18.37
N PRO A 39 15.09 -9.85 -18.64
CA PRO A 39 16.12 -10.13 -17.65
C PRO A 39 16.47 -8.89 -16.82
N SER A 40 16.58 -9.11 -15.51
CA SER A 40 16.57 -8.16 -14.41
C SER A 40 17.60 -7.04 -14.53
N PHE A 41 17.36 -6.03 -15.38
CA PHE A 41 18.22 -4.87 -15.47
C PHE A 41 18.18 -4.09 -14.16
N LEU A 42 19.34 -3.95 -13.51
CA LEU A 42 19.48 -3.12 -12.33
C LEU A 42 19.43 -1.65 -12.73
N LYS A 43 18.39 -0.94 -12.26
CA LYS A 43 18.30 0.51 -12.44
C LYS A 43 19.09 1.21 -11.33
N LEU A 44 20.02 2.08 -11.72
CA LEU A 44 20.78 2.90 -10.79
C LEU A 44 20.26 4.35 -10.85
N LYS A 45 20.06 4.96 -9.68
CA LYS A 45 19.75 6.38 -9.57
C LYS A 45 20.95 7.08 -8.91
N GLY A 46 21.40 8.18 -9.48
CA GLY A 46 22.60 8.84 -8.99
C GLY A 46 22.93 10.11 -9.74
N GLN A 47 24.07 10.70 -9.38
CA GLN A 47 24.60 11.92 -9.95
C GLN A 47 25.89 11.63 -10.73
N MET A 48 26.06 12.30 -11.87
CA MET A 48 27.30 12.34 -12.63
C MET A 48 28.13 13.56 -12.21
N ILE A 49 29.40 13.34 -11.87
CA ILE A 49 30.32 14.36 -11.38
C ILE A 49 31.57 14.36 -12.26
N TYR A 50 31.92 15.51 -12.83
CA TYR A 50 33.15 15.65 -13.62
C TYR A 50 34.34 16.02 -12.71
N PHE A 51 35.44 15.30 -12.87
CA PHE A 51 36.71 15.55 -12.19
C PHE A 51 37.75 16.07 -13.17
N ASP A 52 38.09 17.36 -13.08
CA ASP A 52 39.01 18.00 -14.04
C ASP A 52 40.46 17.48 -13.89
N CYS A 53 40.90 17.20 -12.67
CA CYS A 53 42.23 16.65 -12.39
C CYS A 53 42.48 15.30 -13.06
N TRP A 54 41.44 14.50 -13.25
CA TRP A 54 41.50 13.18 -13.88
C TRP A 54 40.87 13.14 -15.28
N LYS A 55 40.29 14.27 -15.73
CA LYS A 55 39.54 14.40 -16.98
C LYS A 55 38.51 13.29 -17.18
N CYS A 56 37.78 12.93 -16.12
CA CYS A 56 36.83 11.83 -16.14
C CYS A 56 35.49 12.21 -15.49
N ILE A 57 34.42 11.50 -15.83
CA ILE A 57 33.13 11.60 -15.16
C ILE A 57 32.96 10.38 -14.25
N SER A 58 32.72 10.62 -12.96
CA SER A 58 32.34 9.59 -12.00
C SER A 58 30.83 9.58 -11.81
N PHE A 59 30.24 8.39 -11.71
CA PHE A 59 28.84 8.21 -11.37
C PHE A 59 28.73 7.74 -9.92
N LEU A 60 28.11 8.57 -9.08
CA LEU A 60 27.78 8.23 -7.70
C LEU A 60 26.28 7.97 -7.61
N GLY A 61 25.89 6.73 -7.35
CA GLY A 61 24.49 6.34 -7.31
C GLY A 61 24.22 5.13 -6.44
N ALA A 62 22.94 4.89 -6.22
CA ALA A 62 22.40 3.75 -5.50
C ALA A 62 21.45 2.95 -6.40
N PRO A 63 21.30 1.64 -6.18
CA PRO A 63 20.32 0.84 -6.88
C PRO A 63 18.89 1.26 -6.51
N ASN A 64 18.04 1.41 -7.51
CA ASN A 64 16.63 1.73 -7.31
C ASN A 64 15.84 0.44 -7.05
N VAL A 65 15.71 0.09 -5.77
CA VAL A 65 15.01 -1.14 -5.34
C VAL A 65 14.00 -0.79 -4.25
N ALA A 66 12.71 -0.99 -4.53
CA ALA A 66 11.62 -0.74 -3.58
C ALA A 66 11.15 -1.98 -2.82
N ASN A 67 11.40 -3.19 -3.37
CA ASN A 67 10.83 -4.43 -2.87
C ASN A 67 11.87 -5.56 -2.79
N LEU A 68 11.64 -6.51 -1.89
CA LEU A 68 12.49 -7.70 -1.74
C LEU A 68 12.52 -8.54 -3.02
N ASP A 69 11.39 -8.66 -3.73
CA ASP A 69 11.30 -9.40 -4.99
C ASP A 69 12.24 -8.82 -6.07
N THR A 70 12.36 -7.49 -6.13
CA THR A 70 13.25 -6.82 -7.08
C THR A 70 14.72 -7.06 -6.72
N LEU A 71 15.03 -7.07 -5.42
CA LEU A 71 16.36 -7.40 -4.91
C LEU A 71 16.78 -8.83 -5.34
N ILE A 72 15.89 -9.81 -5.14
CA ILE A 72 16.11 -11.21 -5.53
C ILE A 72 16.28 -11.34 -7.04
N LYS A 73 15.40 -10.70 -7.83
CA LYS A 73 15.46 -10.74 -9.28
C LYS A 73 16.78 -10.17 -9.82
N THR A 74 17.28 -9.10 -9.20
CA THR A 74 18.54 -8.43 -9.60
C THR A 74 19.79 -9.09 -9.02
N GLY A 75 19.64 -10.09 -8.15
CA GLY A 75 20.75 -10.78 -7.50
C GLY A 75 21.44 -9.96 -6.40
N LEU A 76 20.81 -8.89 -5.93
CA LEU A 76 21.29 -8.09 -4.82
C LEU A 76 20.82 -8.66 -3.48
N TYR A 77 21.58 -8.36 -2.43
CA TYR A 77 21.22 -8.65 -1.05
C TYR A 77 20.96 -7.35 -0.28
N LEU A 78 20.22 -7.47 0.82
CA LEU A 78 19.88 -6.31 1.67
C LEU A 78 21.14 -5.63 2.25
N ASN A 79 22.20 -6.41 2.42
CA ASN A 79 23.50 -5.96 2.90
C ASN A 79 24.27 -5.14 1.85
N ASP A 80 23.95 -5.29 0.56
CA ASP A 80 24.58 -4.51 -0.52
C ASP A 80 24.02 -3.09 -0.58
N LEU A 81 22.87 -2.85 0.05
CA LEU A 81 22.29 -1.52 0.22
C LEU A 81 23.04 -0.76 1.31
N SER A 82 23.26 0.54 1.08
CA SER A 82 23.90 1.44 2.04
C SER A 82 23.13 1.48 3.37
N MET A 83 23.86 1.50 4.48
CA MET A 83 23.31 1.71 5.83
C MET A 83 23.04 3.18 6.16
N HIS A 84 23.56 4.11 5.34
CA HIS A 84 23.46 5.55 5.56
C HIS A 84 22.31 6.18 4.77
N ASP A 85 21.59 5.39 3.98
CA ASP A 85 20.50 5.84 3.13
C ASP A 85 19.24 5.00 3.38
N PHE A 86 18.09 5.54 3.00
CA PHE A 86 16.77 4.97 3.30
C PHE A 86 16.38 3.76 2.43
N SER A 87 17.23 3.36 1.48
CA SER A 87 16.94 2.24 0.57
C SER A 87 16.62 0.93 1.31
N ARG A 88 17.38 0.61 2.37
CA ARG A 88 17.14 -0.58 3.20
C ARG A 88 15.82 -0.48 3.97
N ASP A 89 15.58 0.66 4.59
CA ASP A 89 14.38 0.92 5.38
C ASP A 89 13.12 0.88 4.51
N MET A 90 13.20 1.41 3.29
CA MET A 90 12.09 1.37 2.32
C MET A 90 11.69 -0.08 1.97
N VAL A 91 12.67 -0.95 1.69
CA VAL A 91 12.40 -2.37 1.40
C VAL A 91 11.77 -3.07 2.60
N LEU A 92 12.29 -2.83 3.81
CA LEU A 92 11.78 -3.43 5.04
C LEU A 92 10.37 -2.93 5.39
N ALA A 93 10.13 -1.62 5.27
CA ALA A 93 8.84 -1.01 5.50
C ALA A 93 7.79 -1.53 4.52
N GLY A 94 8.15 -1.71 3.24
CA GLY A 94 7.25 -2.30 2.24
C GLY A 94 6.84 -3.74 2.61
N GLN A 95 7.77 -4.55 3.11
CA GLN A 95 7.46 -5.90 3.59
C GLN A 95 6.58 -5.88 4.84
N GLN A 96 6.86 -5.00 5.80
CA GLN A 96 6.04 -4.85 7.00
C GLN A 96 4.61 -4.43 6.65
N GLN A 97 4.45 -3.43 5.79
CA GLN A 97 3.14 -2.94 5.35
C GLN A 97 2.33 -4.05 4.66
N SER A 98 2.97 -4.86 3.82
CA SER A 98 2.32 -6.00 3.17
C SER A 98 1.82 -7.03 4.19
N ALA A 99 2.63 -7.34 5.21
CA ALA A 99 2.26 -8.25 6.28
C ALA A 99 1.09 -7.73 7.14
N GLU A 100 1.13 -6.46 7.53
CA GLU A 100 0.05 -5.80 8.27
C GLU A 100 -1.26 -5.79 7.48
N LEU A 101 -1.20 -5.47 6.18
CA LEU A 101 -2.36 -5.48 5.29
C LEU A 101 -2.98 -6.88 5.21
N LYS A 102 -2.15 -7.93 5.11
CA LYS A 102 -2.62 -9.31 5.08
C LYS A 102 -3.37 -9.68 6.37
N LEU A 103 -2.86 -9.27 7.53
CA LEU A 103 -3.53 -9.50 8.81
C LEU A 103 -4.86 -8.74 8.91
N ALA A 104 -4.90 -7.48 8.47
CA ALA A 104 -6.12 -6.69 8.45
C ALA A 104 -7.20 -7.33 7.56
N LEU A 105 -6.80 -7.81 6.37
CA LEU A 105 -7.71 -8.52 5.46
C LEU A 105 -8.27 -9.79 6.11
N ASP A 106 -7.43 -10.60 6.74
CA ASP A 106 -7.86 -11.82 7.44
C ASP A 106 -8.85 -11.51 8.58
N GLN A 107 -8.64 -10.42 9.31
CA GLN A 107 -9.56 -9.97 10.35
C GLN A 107 -10.91 -9.56 9.74
N GLU A 108 -10.90 -8.83 8.63
CA GLU A 108 -12.12 -8.37 7.98
C GLU A 108 -12.93 -9.54 7.40
N LEU A 109 -12.26 -10.53 6.81
CA LEU A 109 -12.90 -11.76 6.33
C LEU A 109 -13.51 -12.58 7.48
N ARG A 110 -12.89 -12.61 8.66
CA ARG A 110 -13.46 -13.25 9.85
C ARG A 110 -14.69 -12.50 10.36
N LYS A 111 -14.64 -11.16 10.44
CA LYS A 111 -15.78 -10.33 10.84
C LYS A 111 -16.95 -10.48 9.88
N SER A 112 -16.68 -10.47 8.57
CA SER A 112 -17.70 -10.67 7.54
C SER A 112 -18.42 -12.02 7.70
N ARG A 113 -17.67 -13.11 7.90
CA ARG A 113 -18.26 -14.44 8.19
C ARG A 113 -19.09 -14.45 9.48
N GLN A 114 -18.60 -13.80 10.53
CA GLN A 114 -19.33 -13.72 11.80
C GLN A 114 -20.63 -12.91 11.66
N LEU A 115 -20.60 -11.84 10.85
CA LEU A 115 -21.78 -11.04 10.52
C LEU A 115 -22.81 -11.86 9.76
N GLU A 116 -22.40 -12.63 8.75
CA GLU A 116 -23.28 -13.52 7.99
C GLU A 116 -24.01 -14.52 8.89
N ILE A 117 -23.28 -15.17 9.81
CA ILE A 117 -23.87 -16.09 10.79
C ILE A 117 -24.86 -15.37 11.70
N THR A 118 -24.53 -14.15 12.14
CA THR A 118 -25.39 -13.36 13.02
C THR A 118 -26.69 -12.94 12.33
N ILE A 119 -26.61 -12.53 11.06
CA ILE A 119 -27.78 -12.19 10.23
C ILE A 119 -28.68 -13.41 10.10
N ARG A 120 -28.11 -14.58 9.79
CA ARG A 120 -28.90 -15.81 9.67
C ARG A 120 -29.62 -16.19 10.97
N LYS A 121 -28.94 -16.09 12.11
CA LYS A 121 -29.55 -16.33 13.44
C LYS A 121 -30.66 -15.32 13.73
N LEU A 122 -30.46 -14.06 13.37
CA LEU A 122 -31.46 -13.01 13.54
C LEU A 122 -32.72 -13.30 12.71
N ASP A 123 -32.56 -13.77 11.47
CA ASP A 123 -33.69 -14.18 10.63
C ASP A 123 -34.45 -15.38 11.20
N GLU A 124 -33.74 -16.35 11.79
CA GLU A 124 -34.37 -17.49 12.48
C GLU A 124 -35.20 -17.04 13.69
N GLU A 125 -34.66 -16.16 14.54
CA GLU A 125 -35.38 -15.62 15.69
C GLU A 125 -36.55 -14.73 15.28
N ARG A 126 -36.39 -13.93 14.23
CA ARG A 126 -37.50 -13.15 13.65
C ARG A 126 -38.63 -14.06 13.22
N ARG A 127 -38.32 -15.16 12.52
CA ARG A 127 -39.32 -16.13 12.07
C ARG A 127 -40.03 -16.80 13.25
N ARG A 128 -39.30 -17.20 14.29
CA ARG A 128 -39.89 -17.76 15.52
C ARG A 128 -40.82 -16.76 16.22
N SER A 129 -40.42 -15.49 16.28
CA SER A 129 -41.25 -14.42 16.84
C SER A 129 -42.55 -14.24 16.06
N ASP A 130 -42.46 -14.24 14.72
CA ASP A 130 -43.64 -14.12 13.85
C ASP A 130 -44.60 -15.30 14.03
N GLU A 131 -44.08 -16.53 14.09
CA GLU A 131 -44.88 -17.75 14.33
C GLU A 131 -45.60 -17.71 15.69
N LEU A 132 -44.90 -17.29 16.76
CA LEU A 132 -45.49 -17.17 18.09
C LEU A 132 -46.62 -16.13 18.11
N LEU A 133 -46.43 -15.01 17.40
CA LEU A 133 -47.44 -13.95 17.27
C LEU A 133 -48.70 -14.48 16.56
N TYR A 134 -48.54 -15.25 15.47
CA TYR A 134 -49.66 -15.89 14.79
C TYR A 134 -50.44 -16.85 15.70
N GLN A 135 -49.73 -17.66 16.50
CA GLN A 135 -50.37 -18.57 17.46
C GLN A 135 -51.16 -17.80 18.53
N MET A 136 -50.59 -16.72 19.07
CA MET A 136 -51.26 -15.87 20.06
C MET A 136 -52.54 -15.22 19.50
N ILE A 137 -52.50 -14.70 18.27
CA ILE A 137 -53.68 -14.13 17.61
C ILE A 137 -54.75 -15.20 17.39
N SER A 138 -54.38 -16.38 16.88
CA SER A 138 -55.34 -17.45 16.61
C SER A 138 -56.03 -17.95 17.89
N TYR A 139 -55.27 -18.12 18.98
CA TYR A 139 -55.80 -18.47 20.30
C TYR A 139 -56.72 -17.39 20.87
N TYR A 140 -56.33 -16.10 20.75
CA TYR A 140 -57.16 -14.99 21.21
C TYR A 140 -58.50 -14.93 20.46
N LEU A 141 -58.48 -15.15 19.15
CA LEU A 141 -59.70 -15.20 18.34
C LEU A 141 -60.60 -16.38 18.73
N GLN A 142 -60.04 -17.58 18.90
CA GLN A 142 -60.81 -18.76 19.32
C GLN A 142 -61.44 -18.59 20.71
N THR A 143 -60.68 -18.08 21.67
CA THR A 143 -61.20 -17.82 23.03
C THR A 143 -62.32 -16.78 23.02
N LYS A 144 -62.17 -15.69 22.24
CA LYS A 144 -63.24 -14.70 22.07
C LYS A 144 -64.47 -15.28 21.38
N LEU A 145 -64.31 -16.06 20.31
CA LEU A 145 -65.43 -16.67 19.60
C LEU A 145 -66.20 -17.63 20.49
N ASN A 146 -65.50 -18.51 21.21
CA ASN A 146 -66.10 -19.46 22.15
C ASN A 146 -66.83 -18.74 23.28
N SER A 147 -66.27 -17.66 23.81
CA SER A 147 -66.92 -16.83 24.83
C SER A 147 -68.19 -16.18 24.28
N LEU A 148 -68.18 -15.71 23.04
CA LEU A 148 -69.32 -15.04 22.41
C LEU A 148 -70.44 -16.04 22.10
N ILE A 149 -70.09 -17.24 21.62
CA ILE A 149 -71.02 -18.36 21.41
C ILE A 149 -71.63 -18.81 22.74
N PHE A 150 -70.83 -18.95 23.80
CA PHE A 150 -71.30 -19.30 25.13
C PHE A 150 -72.28 -18.25 25.69
N PHE A 151 -71.99 -16.97 25.47
CA PHE A 151 -72.88 -15.87 25.85
C PHE A 151 -74.20 -15.90 25.06
N LEU A 152 -74.15 -16.29 23.77
CA LEU A 152 -75.33 -16.42 22.92
C LEU A 152 -76.19 -17.66 23.25
N PHE A 153 -75.64 -18.68 23.91
CA PHE A 153 -76.33 -19.93 24.25
C PHE A 153 -76.86 -19.97 25.69
N ILE A 154 -76.48 -19.00 26.53
CA ILE A 154 -76.91 -18.88 27.94
C ILE A 154 -77.96 -17.78 28.14
N LEU A 155 -78.13 -16.89 27.16
CA LEU A 155 -79.30 -16.02 27.01
C LEU A 155 -80.38 -16.72 26.17
#